data_AF-A0A7V6HF66-F1
#
_entry.id   AF-A0A7V6HF66-F1
#
_cell.length_a   1.000
_cell.length_b   1.000
_cell.length_c   1.000
_cell.angle_alpha   90.00
_cell.angle_beta   90.00
_cell.angle_gamma   90.00
#
_symmetry.space_group_name_H-M   'P 1'
#
loop_
_entity.id
_entity.type
_entity.pdbx_description
1 polymer ?
#
loop_
_entity_poly.entity_id
_entity_poly.type
_entity_poly.pdbx_seq_one_letter_code
_entity_poly.pdbx_strand_id
1 'polypeptide(L)'
;YTPSVTPDGGAVLYASTRGEDGDGVSIWRVALAPGAAAERLVRSNGDLGGMVQPSLSPDGRFMLWAQLDDFRQNWRLYAARATNLAESAFLTPRTMGAYAPRWSPDGRLVAFTGFREGDPGWGIYLLEPRSGALSRLETGAGQSRSPAWSPDGRELVFENNRTGAYKLYRTRVTCRMPPPPQQTAKASWVVRTEARLERSGGATELVAADGKRLAGTVAQGREAVTFERPSGLDFGTNVFFVKMTMTVDGPTKDVQMAAIGRYAEHALGWQMYVDPGQRIWFNARNPQGDFVGARSDAPVALGRPVNVLGIREEGGIVRLYVDGKLQRRRGAGATMAYGPALSLSLGQWPGGGARLNGRVESFECGRGYPAGVPRQVTREQLFGEVE
;
A
#
# COMPACT_ATOMS: atom_id res chain seq x y z
N TYR A 1 2.54 22.55 6.24
CA TYR A 1 3.37 21.65 5.42
C TYR A 1 4.15 22.47 4.41
N THR A 2 5.39 22.10 4.11
CA THR A 2 6.25 22.92 3.24
C THR A 2 5.85 22.77 1.77
N PRO A 3 5.66 23.87 1.03
CA PRO A 3 5.40 23.83 -0.41
C PRO A 3 6.68 23.57 -1.22
N SER A 4 6.53 23.33 -2.52
CA SER A 4 7.61 23.26 -3.51
C SER A 4 7.30 24.16 -4.68
N VAL A 5 8.30 24.88 -5.19
CA VAL A 5 8.17 25.69 -6.41
C VAL A 5 8.62 24.85 -7.60
N THR A 6 8.03 25.06 -8.78
CA THR A 6 8.50 24.43 -10.02
C THR A 6 9.87 24.99 -10.45
N PRO A 7 10.71 24.23 -11.16
CA PRO A 7 12.04 24.69 -11.60
C PRO A 7 12.03 25.98 -12.41
N ASP A 8 10.99 26.20 -13.21
CA ASP A 8 10.77 27.42 -13.99
C ASP A 8 10.28 28.62 -13.16
N GLY A 9 10.03 28.43 -11.85
CA GLY A 9 9.46 29.45 -10.97
C GLY A 9 8.01 29.79 -11.27
N GLY A 10 7.33 29.06 -12.17
CA GLY A 10 6.00 29.41 -12.67
C GLY A 10 4.83 28.91 -11.82
N ALA A 11 5.04 28.00 -10.87
CA ALA A 11 3.98 27.44 -10.05
C ALA A 11 4.45 26.96 -8.67
N VAL A 12 3.50 26.83 -7.74
CA VAL A 12 3.72 26.29 -6.39
C VAL A 12 2.86 25.05 -6.19
N LEU A 13 3.50 23.98 -5.73
CA LEU A 13 2.88 22.76 -5.24
C LEU A 13 2.75 22.84 -3.72
N TYR A 14 1.59 22.51 -3.19
CA TYR A 14 1.31 22.61 -1.76
C TYR A 14 0.27 21.57 -1.31
N ALA A 15 0.21 21.34 0.00
CA ALA A 15 -0.76 20.44 0.60
C ALA A 15 -2.00 21.23 1.05
N SER A 16 -3.20 20.75 0.75
CA SER A 16 -4.45 21.43 1.14
C SER A 16 -5.61 20.46 1.33
N THR A 17 -6.52 20.81 2.24
CA THR A 17 -7.82 20.18 2.48
C THR A 17 -8.95 20.81 1.67
N ARG A 18 -8.65 21.78 0.78
CA ARG A 18 -9.64 22.45 -0.06
C ARG A 18 -10.48 21.41 -0.85
N GLY A 19 -11.80 21.58 -0.88
CA GLY A 19 -12.75 20.71 -1.61
C GLY A 19 -13.90 20.22 -0.71
N GLU A 20 -15.03 19.85 -1.32
CA GLU A 20 -16.28 19.49 -0.60
C GLU A 20 -16.36 18.00 -0.18
N ASP A 21 -15.44 17.15 -0.63
CA ASP A 21 -15.58 15.68 -0.56
C ASP A 21 -15.11 15.03 0.75
N GLY A 22 -14.99 15.75 1.87
CA GLY A 22 -14.51 15.16 3.14
C GLY A 22 -13.12 14.49 3.06
N ASP A 23 -12.34 14.82 2.02
CA ASP A 23 -11.09 14.15 1.67
C ASP A 23 -9.94 14.61 2.59
N GLY A 24 -9.07 13.68 2.98
CA GLY A 24 -7.80 13.98 3.64
C GLY A 24 -6.90 14.92 2.82
N VAL A 25 -5.85 15.46 3.44
CA VAL A 25 -4.93 16.43 2.81
C VAL A 25 -4.42 15.92 1.46
N SER A 26 -4.60 16.71 0.41
CA SER A 26 -4.21 16.37 -0.98
C SER A 26 -3.11 17.30 -1.48
N ILE A 27 -2.45 16.94 -2.59
CA ILE A 27 -1.44 17.80 -3.23
C ILE A 27 -2.11 18.63 -4.33
N TRP A 28 -1.89 19.93 -4.26
CA TRP A 28 -2.43 20.95 -5.15
C TRP A 28 -1.30 21.69 -5.85
N ARG A 29 -1.62 22.27 -7.01
CA ARG A 29 -0.75 23.17 -7.76
C ARG A 29 -1.52 24.45 -8.06
N VAL A 30 -0.81 25.57 -8.00
CA VAL A 30 -1.32 26.85 -8.48
C VAL A 30 -0.22 27.54 -9.28
N ALA A 31 -0.57 28.07 -10.45
CA ALA A 31 0.36 28.90 -11.21
C ALA A 31 0.58 30.24 -10.50
N LEU A 32 1.80 30.76 -10.55
CA LEU A 32 2.14 32.09 -10.04
C LEU A 32 1.79 33.16 -11.08
N ALA A 33 0.52 33.19 -11.47
CA ALA A 33 -0.05 34.17 -12.39
C ALA A 33 -1.32 34.78 -11.79
N PRO A 34 -1.63 36.08 -12.06
CA PRO A 34 -2.85 36.70 -11.57
C PRO A 34 -4.11 35.92 -11.97
N GLY A 35 -4.99 35.67 -11.01
CA GLY A 35 -6.27 34.97 -11.26
C GLY A 35 -6.15 33.46 -11.49
N ALA A 36 -4.96 32.85 -11.36
CA ALA A 36 -4.80 31.42 -11.55
C ALA A 36 -5.62 30.60 -10.53
N ALA A 37 -6.42 29.67 -11.04
CA ALA A 37 -7.12 28.71 -10.21
C ALA A 37 -6.15 27.60 -9.76
N ALA A 38 -6.33 27.13 -8.52
CA ALA A 38 -5.58 25.97 -8.04
C ALA A 38 -6.21 24.68 -8.57
N GLU A 39 -5.37 23.76 -9.01
CA GLU A 39 -5.76 22.42 -9.46
C GLU A 39 -5.27 21.36 -8.47
N ARG A 40 -6.05 20.29 -8.32
CA ARG A 40 -5.66 19.14 -7.48
C ARG A 40 -4.84 18.16 -8.31
N LEU A 41 -3.56 17.99 -7.97
CA LEU A 41 -2.65 17.10 -8.67
C LEU A 41 -2.78 15.64 -8.23
N VAL A 42 -2.86 15.40 -6.92
CA VAL A 42 -2.99 14.05 -6.36
C VAL A 42 -4.00 14.07 -5.22
N ARG A 43 -4.93 13.12 -5.24
CA ARG A 43 -5.93 12.93 -4.20
C ARG A 43 -5.40 11.98 -3.13
N SER A 44 -5.72 12.27 -1.87
CA SER A 44 -5.51 11.29 -0.80
C SER A 44 -6.38 10.04 -1.03
N ASN A 45 -5.84 8.86 -0.72
CA ASN A 45 -6.49 7.56 -0.88
C ASN A 45 -7.13 7.03 0.43
N GLY A 46 -7.53 7.87 1.38
CA GLY A 46 -8.15 7.35 2.62
C GLY A 46 -8.62 8.37 3.65
N ASP A 47 -9.39 7.85 4.61
CA ASP A 47 -10.13 8.60 5.65
C ASP A 47 -9.26 9.11 6.82
N LEU A 48 -8.02 8.63 6.99
CA LEU A 48 -7.20 8.90 8.18
C LEU A 48 -5.79 9.41 7.88
N GLY A 49 -5.46 9.74 6.62
CA GLY A 49 -4.10 10.14 6.23
C GLY A 49 -4.05 11.13 5.08
N GLY A 50 -3.21 12.15 5.21
CA GLY A 50 -2.98 13.17 4.18
C GLY A 50 -1.68 12.96 3.42
N MET A 51 -1.61 13.50 2.21
CA MET A 51 -0.40 13.63 1.38
C MET A 51 0.13 15.05 1.55
N VAL A 52 1.41 15.20 1.89
CA VAL A 52 1.96 16.47 2.34
C VAL A 52 3.41 16.67 1.91
N GLN A 53 3.88 17.91 2.03
CA GLN A 53 5.28 18.29 1.77
C GLN A 53 5.77 17.82 0.40
N PRO A 54 5.07 18.19 -0.69
CA PRO A 54 5.54 17.86 -2.03
C PRO A 54 6.93 18.45 -2.26
N SER A 55 7.77 17.76 -3.02
CA SER A 55 9.07 18.27 -3.49
C SER A 55 9.32 17.77 -4.91
N LEU A 56 9.33 18.69 -5.87
CA LEU A 56 9.66 18.40 -7.26
C LEU A 56 11.18 18.34 -7.42
N SER A 57 11.68 17.44 -8.26
CA SER A 57 13.10 17.36 -8.58
C SER A 57 13.55 18.60 -9.35
N PRO A 58 14.86 18.98 -9.29
CA PRO A 58 15.36 20.16 -9.98
C PRO A 58 15.12 20.14 -11.50
N ASP A 59 15.09 18.96 -12.10
CA ASP A 59 14.78 18.75 -13.51
C ASP A 59 13.28 18.62 -13.83
N GLY A 60 12.42 18.73 -12.81
CA GLY A 60 10.96 18.63 -12.94
C GLY A 60 10.43 17.22 -13.23
N ARG A 61 11.28 16.20 -13.37
CA ARG A 61 10.86 14.85 -13.82
C ARG A 61 10.20 14.00 -12.74
N PHE A 62 10.53 14.22 -11.47
CA PHE A 62 10.06 13.41 -10.36
C PHE A 62 9.46 14.27 -9.26
N MET A 63 8.41 13.77 -8.63
CA MET A 63 7.81 14.40 -7.45
C MET A 63 7.93 13.46 -6.25
N LEU A 64 8.32 14.02 -5.11
CA LEU A 64 8.28 13.37 -3.81
C LEU A 64 7.15 13.94 -2.97
N TRP A 65 6.64 13.15 -2.04
CA TRP A 65 5.76 13.62 -0.98
C TRP A 65 5.84 12.70 0.24
N ALA A 66 5.45 13.23 1.39
CA ALA A 66 5.19 12.43 2.57
C ALA A 66 3.71 12.04 2.60
N GLN A 67 3.41 10.78 2.86
CA GLN A 67 2.03 10.33 3.01
C GLN A 67 1.93 9.33 4.16
N LEU A 68 0.90 9.51 4.98
CA LEU A 68 0.53 8.54 6.00
C LEU A 68 0.16 7.22 5.34
N ASP A 69 0.84 6.17 5.76
CA ASP A 69 0.53 4.81 5.37
C ASP A 69 -0.57 4.19 6.25
N ASP A 70 -0.95 2.96 5.91
CA ASP A 70 -1.81 2.09 6.69
C ASP A 70 -1.09 1.37 7.85
N PHE A 71 0.23 1.53 7.98
CA PHE A 71 1.09 0.73 8.84
C PHE A 71 1.59 1.55 10.03
N ARG A 72 0.97 1.36 11.20
CA ARG A 72 1.19 2.20 12.39
C ARG A 72 0.92 3.70 12.15
N GLN A 73 0.29 4.06 11.03
CA GLN A 73 0.07 5.45 10.63
C GLN A 73 1.37 6.24 10.59
N ASN A 74 2.40 5.67 9.97
CA ASN A 74 3.69 6.33 9.80
C ASN A 74 3.68 7.19 8.53
N TRP A 75 4.36 8.33 8.59
CA TRP A 75 4.68 9.08 7.38
C TRP A 75 5.69 8.30 6.56
N ARG A 76 5.42 8.11 5.27
CA ARG A 76 6.36 7.51 4.32
C ARG A 76 6.69 8.46 3.20
N LEU A 77 7.90 8.33 2.68
CA LEU A 77 8.31 9.02 1.46
C LEU A 77 7.82 8.26 0.25
N TYR A 78 7.02 8.91 -0.59
CA TYR A 78 6.62 8.42 -1.89
C TYR A 78 7.31 9.20 -3.00
N ALA A 79 7.46 8.56 -4.16
CA ALA A 79 7.94 9.16 -5.39
C ALA A 79 7.13 8.69 -6.58
N ALA A 80 6.97 9.57 -7.57
CA ALA A 80 6.44 9.24 -8.89
C ALA A 80 7.08 10.11 -9.96
N ARG A 81 6.91 9.71 -11.23
CA ARG A 81 7.16 10.62 -12.35
C ARG A 81 6.14 11.75 -12.30
N ALA A 82 6.59 12.99 -12.51
CA ALA A 82 5.71 14.16 -12.46
C ALA A 82 4.56 14.09 -13.49
N THR A 83 4.76 13.33 -14.58
CA THR A 83 3.77 13.09 -15.63
C THR A 83 2.74 12.02 -15.28
N ASN A 84 2.98 11.16 -14.28
CA ASN A 84 2.06 10.10 -13.88
C ASN A 84 2.16 9.84 -12.36
N LEU A 85 1.51 10.68 -11.57
CA LEU A 85 1.56 10.63 -10.11
C LEU A 85 0.79 9.43 -9.52
N ALA A 86 -0.07 8.78 -10.31
CA ALA A 86 -0.78 7.56 -9.89
C ALA A 86 0.18 6.36 -9.79
N GLU A 87 1.25 6.35 -10.58
CA GLU A 87 2.31 5.35 -10.56
C GLU A 87 3.41 5.74 -9.56
N SER A 88 3.15 5.45 -8.29
CA SER A 88 4.04 5.83 -7.19
C SER A 88 4.66 4.65 -6.45
N ALA A 89 5.89 4.83 -6.00
CA ALA A 89 6.60 3.91 -5.12
C ALA A 89 6.92 4.58 -3.79
N PHE A 90 7.01 3.79 -2.72
CA PHE A 90 7.63 4.24 -1.49
C PHE A 90 9.15 4.13 -1.61
N LEU A 91 9.87 5.07 -1.01
CA LEU A 91 11.33 5.16 -1.08
C LEU A 91 12.03 4.73 0.21
N THR A 92 11.27 4.50 1.27
CA THR A 92 11.78 4.30 2.62
C THR A 92 11.28 2.97 3.21
N PRO A 93 12.07 2.29 4.07
CA PRO A 93 11.59 1.13 4.82
C PRO A 93 10.31 1.44 5.61
N ARG A 94 9.40 0.47 5.72
CA ARG A 94 8.09 0.65 6.40
C ARG A 94 8.19 0.95 7.88
N THR A 95 9.25 0.46 8.51
CA THR A 95 9.55 0.69 9.94
C THR A 95 10.11 2.08 10.22
N MET A 96 10.28 2.91 9.19
CA MET A 96 10.78 4.27 9.32
C MET A 96 9.64 5.28 9.12
N GLY A 97 9.48 6.20 10.07
CA GLY A 97 8.77 7.44 9.81
C GLY A 97 9.64 8.38 8.98
N ALA A 98 9.12 8.92 7.89
CA ALA A 98 9.85 9.77 6.94
C ALA A 98 8.96 10.90 6.43
N TYR A 99 9.39 12.15 6.63
CA TYR A 99 8.67 13.34 6.17
C TYR A 99 9.61 14.50 5.83
N ALA A 100 9.04 15.59 5.30
CA ALA A 100 9.74 16.78 4.82
C ALA A 100 10.88 16.49 3.82
N PRO A 101 10.62 15.76 2.71
CA PRO A 101 11.65 15.47 1.73
C PRO A 101 12.08 16.71 0.94
N ARG A 102 13.37 16.79 0.62
CA ARG A 102 13.96 17.78 -0.27
C ARG A 102 15.00 17.14 -1.16
N TRP A 103 14.84 17.30 -2.47
CA TRP A 103 15.90 17.03 -3.43
C TRP A 103 17.11 17.93 -3.19
N SER A 104 18.30 17.37 -3.36
CA SER A 104 19.52 18.16 -3.54
C SER A 104 19.46 18.94 -4.86
N PRO A 105 20.17 20.07 -4.99
CA PRO A 105 20.15 20.89 -6.20
C PRO A 105 20.62 20.14 -7.47
N ASP A 106 21.49 19.14 -7.31
CA ASP A 106 21.95 18.27 -8.40
C ASP A 106 20.98 17.11 -8.72
N GLY A 107 19.88 16.98 -7.96
CA GLY A 107 18.88 15.92 -8.12
C GLY A 107 19.36 14.51 -7.73
N ARG A 108 20.55 14.36 -7.16
CA ARG A 108 21.14 13.05 -6.85
C ARG A 108 20.65 12.47 -5.52
N LEU A 109 20.45 13.33 -4.53
CA LEU A 109 20.12 12.95 -3.16
C LEU A 109 18.77 13.52 -2.73
N VAL A 110 18.17 12.86 -1.75
CA VAL A 110 17.00 13.33 -1.03
C VAL A 110 17.36 13.43 0.44
N ALA A 111 17.27 14.64 1.00
CA ALA A 111 17.31 14.85 2.44
C ALA A 111 15.89 14.83 3.02
N PHE A 112 15.69 14.17 4.14
CA PHE A 112 14.39 14.14 4.81
C PHE A 112 14.54 13.95 6.32
N THR A 113 13.48 14.26 7.06
CA THR A 113 13.39 13.97 8.48
C THR A 113 12.93 12.53 8.67
N GLY A 114 13.72 11.73 9.40
CA GLY A 114 13.47 10.31 9.57
C GLY A 114 13.58 9.83 11.02
N PHE A 115 12.91 8.72 11.33
CA PHE A 115 13.03 7.99 12.59
C PHE A 115 12.83 6.49 12.37
N ARG A 116 13.80 5.70 12.79
CA ARG A 116 13.72 4.23 12.85
C ARG A 116 13.78 3.77 14.30
N GLU A 117 13.18 2.61 14.56
CA GLU A 117 13.34 1.94 15.85
C GLU A 117 14.85 1.67 16.10
N GLY A 118 15.32 2.02 17.31
CA GLY A 118 16.73 1.98 17.67
C GLY A 118 17.52 3.26 17.38
N ASP A 119 16.95 4.23 16.65
CA ASP A 119 17.58 5.55 16.51
C ASP A 119 17.53 6.33 17.84
N PRO A 120 18.52 7.20 18.12
CA PRO A 120 18.51 8.07 19.31
C PRO A 120 17.41 9.16 19.29
N GLY A 121 16.57 9.18 18.25
CA GLY A 121 15.52 10.16 18.01
C GLY A 121 15.46 10.59 16.55
N TRP A 122 14.50 11.46 16.24
CA TRP A 122 14.32 12.05 14.90
C TRP A 122 15.63 12.67 14.40
N GLY A 123 16.02 12.32 13.18
CA GLY A 123 17.26 12.78 12.57
C GLY A 123 17.07 13.16 11.11
N ILE A 124 18.13 13.70 10.51
CA ILE A 124 18.18 13.93 9.07
C ILE A 124 18.76 12.71 8.40
N TYR A 125 18.10 12.26 7.34
CA TYR A 125 18.52 11.14 6.51
C TYR A 125 18.80 11.60 5.10
N LEU A 126 19.77 10.94 4.46
CA LEU A 126 20.10 11.06 3.05
C LEU A 126 19.77 9.76 2.34
N LEU A 127 19.01 9.86 1.26
CA LEU A 127 18.67 8.76 0.36
C LEU A 127 19.17 9.08 -1.04
N GLU A 128 19.76 8.10 -1.71
CA GLU A 128 20.00 8.12 -3.16
C GLU A 128 18.91 7.28 -3.85
N PRO A 129 17.96 7.90 -4.58
CA PRO A 129 16.77 7.18 -5.06
C PRO A 129 17.06 6.08 -6.09
N ARG A 130 18.16 6.19 -6.85
CA ARG A 130 18.53 5.16 -7.84
C ARG A 130 19.04 3.88 -7.19
N SER A 131 19.97 4.01 -6.26
CA SER A 131 20.63 2.88 -5.61
C SER A 131 19.86 2.36 -4.40
N GLY A 132 19.04 3.21 -3.78
CA GLY A 132 18.41 2.93 -2.51
C GLY A 132 19.31 3.11 -1.30
N ALA A 133 20.56 3.57 -1.49
CA ALA A 133 21.48 3.80 -0.39
C ALA A 133 20.86 4.84 0.57
N LEU A 134 20.84 4.49 1.86
CA LEU A 134 20.19 5.25 2.91
C LEU A 134 21.16 5.42 4.09
N SER A 135 21.40 6.65 4.50
CA SER A 135 22.27 6.97 5.63
C SER A 135 21.68 8.06 6.54
N ARG A 136 21.92 7.94 7.85
CA ARG A 136 21.59 8.99 8.82
C ARG A 136 22.74 9.99 8.85
N LEU A 137 22.46 11.27 8.73
CA LEU A 137 23.46 12.33 8.81
C LEU A 137 23.82 12.60 10.28
N GLU A 138 25.11 12.75 10.56
CA GLU A 138 25.57 13.12 11.89
C GLU A 138 25.27 14.60 12.14
N THR A 139 24.31 14.84 13.02
CA THR A 139 23.90 16.20 13.38
C THR A 139 24.26 16.54 14.83
N GLY A 140 24.91 15.67 15.58
CA GLY A 140 25.10 15.80 17.02
C GLY A 140 23.84 15.44 17.83
N ALA A 141 23.90 15.71 19.14
CA ALA A 141 22.84 15.38 20.09
C ALA A 141 21.48 16.05 19.77
N GLY A 142 20.42 15.50 20.34
CA GLY A 142 19.05 15.99 20.17
C GLY A 142 18.37 15.48 18.90
N GLN A 143 17.22 16.07 18.61
CA GLN A 143 16.39 15.74 17.45
C GLN A 143 16.60 16.75 16.34
N SER A 144 16.75 16.28 15.10
CA SER A 144 16.94 17.12 13.92
C SER A 144 15.80 16.95 12.93
N ARG A 145 15.30 18.06 12.37
CA ARG A 145 14.11 18.10 11.50
C ARG A 145 14.22 19.15 10.39
N SER A 146 13.31 19.07 9.41
CA SER A 146 13.08 20.10 8.38
C SER A 146 14.35 20.49 7.60
N PRO A 147 15.04 19.56 6.92
CA PRO A 147 16.27 19.88 6.21
C PRO A 147 16.01 20.78 5.00
N ALA A 148 16.98 21.64 4.67
CA ALA A 148 17.04 22.44 3.45
C ALA A 148 18.48 22.48 2.93
N TRP A 149 18.67 22.25 1.63
CA TRP A 149 19.99 22.25 0.99
C TRP A 149 20.51 23.67 0.76
N SER A 150 21.82 23.83 0.88
CA SER A 150 22.51 24.98 0.29
C SER A 150 22.41 24.91 -1.24
N PRO A 151 22.43 26.05 -1.95
CA PRO A 151 22.35 26.07 -3.42
C PRO A 151 23.43 25.25 -4.14
N ASP A 152 24.60 25.12 -3.53
CA ASP A 152 25.73 24.33 -4.04
C ASP A 152 25.65 22.84 -3.69
N GLY A 153 24.64 22.42 -2.91
CA GLY A 153 24.42 21.04 -2.48
C GLY A 153 25.43 20.51 -1.45
N ARG A 154 26.32 21.35 -0.91
CA ARG A 154 27.40 20.91 -0.01
C ARG A 154 27.02 20.93 1.47
N GLU A 155 25.99 21.69 1.83
CA GLU A 155 25.55 21.86 3.21
C GLU A 155 24.03 21.66 3.32
N LEU A 156 23.60 21.34 4.54
CA LEU A 156 22.20 21.32 4.94
C LEU A 156 22.00 22.29 6.11
N VAL A 157 20.94 23.10 6.04
CA VAL A 157 20.34 23.78 7.19
C VAL A 157 19.22 22.90 7.73
N PHE A 158 19.10 22.82 9.05
CA PHE A 158 18.08 22.02 9.72
C PHE A 158 17.75 22.60 11.10
N GLU A 159 16.57 22.26 11.62
CA GLU A 159 16.18 22.55 12.99
C GLU A 159 16.74 21.49 13.93
N ASN A 160 17.29 21.86 15.07
CA ASN A 160 17.68 20.91 16.11
C ASN A 160 17.53 21.46 17.53
N ASN A 161 17.17 20.59 18.48
CA ASN A 161 16.84 20.99 19.86
C ASN A 161 17.93 20.70 20.91
N ARG A 162 19.20 20.50 20.52
CA ARG A 162 20.30 20.14 21.44
C ARG A 162 20.52 21.10 22.61
N THR A 163 20.04 22.34 22.50
CA THR A 163 20.14 23.36 23.55
C THR A 163 18.80 23.60 24.26
N GLY A 164 17.89 22.62 24.29
CA GLY A 164 16.59 22.70 24.97
C GLY A 164 15.44 23.31 24.16
N ALA A 165 15.73 23.99 23.04
CA ALA A 165 14.74 24.50 22.09
C ALA A 165 15.24 24.35 20.65
N TYR A 166 14.32 24.21 19.68
CA TYR A 166 14.69 24.12 18.27
C TYR A 166 15.33 25.43 17.78
N LYS A 167 16.54 25.33 17.25
CA LYS A 167 17.27 26.41 16.58
C LYS A 167 17.74 25.91 15.22
N LEU A 168 18.13 26.84 14.34
CA LEU A 168 18.72 26.52 13.06
C LEU A 168 20.21 26.20 13.22
N TYR A 169 20.63 25.10 12.62
CA TYR A 169 22.02 24.67 12.51
C TYR A 169 22.32 24.36 11.05
N ARG A 170 23.61 24.36 10.72
CA ARG A 170 24.10 23.87 9.43
C ARG A 170 25.15 22.79 9.62
N THR A 171 25.25 21.89 8.66
CA THR A 171 26.33 20.90 8.59
C THR A 171 26.71 20.62 7.14
N ARG A 172 27.94 20.17 6.93
CA ARG A 172 28.39 19.69 5.63
C ARG A 172 27.80 18.32 5.34
N VAL A 173 27.49 18.09 4.08
CA VAL A 173 27.05 16.79 3.58
C VAL A 173 28.29 15.96 3.27
N THR A 174 28.81 15.28 4.30
CA THR A 174 29.94 14.35 4.21
C THR A 174 29.43 12.95 3.89
N CYS A 175 28.63 12.82 2.83
CA CYS A 175 27.93 11.58 2.54
C CYS A 175 28.92 10.51 2.01
N ARG A 176 29.30 9.56 2.85
CA ARG A 176 29.78 8.24 2.39
C ARG A 176 28.56 7.35 2.25
N MET A 177 27.97 7.31 1.06
CA MET A 177 26.90 6.34 0.82
C MET A 177 27.48 4.93 0.91
N PRO A 178 26.86 4.02 1.70
CA PRO A 178 27.22 2.62 1.60
C PRO A 178 26.98 2.17 0.15
N PRO A 179 27.81 1.25 -0.39
CA PRO A 179 27.53 0.67 -1.69
C PRO A 179 26.09 0.13 -1.70
N PRO A 180 25.37 0.23 -2.82
CA PRO A 180 24.04 -0.36 -2.91
C PRO A 180 24.10 -1.80 -2.44
N PRO A 181 23.09 -2.29 -1.70
CA PRO A 181 22.98 -3.72 -1.47
C PRO A 181 23.10 -4.41 -2.83
N GLN A 182 24.01 -5.39 -2.91
CA GLN A 182 24.27 -6.13 -4.14
C GLN A 182 22.93 -6.64 -4.64
N GLN A 183 22.59 -6.30 -5.89
CA GLN A 183 21.29 -6.55 -6.49
C GLN A 183 21.02 -8.05 -6.42
N THR A 184 20.31 -8.51 -5.40
CA THR A 184 19.84 -9.89 -5.35
C THR A 184 18.89 -10.03 -6.53
N ALA A 185 19.05 -11.14 -7.26
CA ALA A 185 18.49 -11.41 -8.58
C ALA A 185 17.16 -10.68 -8.84
N LYS A 186 17.02 -10.05 -10.02
CA LYS A 186 15.73 -9.57 -10.54
C LYS A 186 14.68 -10.59 -10.14
N ALA A 187 13.80 -10.26 -9.19
CA ALA A 187 12.75 -11.16 -8.78
C ALA A 187 11.91 -11.43 -10.02
N SER A 188 12.11 -12.58 -10.65
CA SER A 188 11.28 -13.03 -11.75
C SER A 188 9.96 -13.42 -11.11
N TRP A 189 9.03 -12.47 -11.06
CA TRP A 189 7.71 -12.71 -10.51
C TRP A 189 7.01 -13.73 -11.40
N VAL A 190 6.97 -14.99 -10.96
CA VAL A 190 6.15 -16.02 -11.59
C VAL A 190 4.73 -15.80 -11.10
N VAL A 191 3.87 -15.33 -11.99
CA VAL A 191 2.43 -15.35 -11.76
C VAL A 191 2.00 -16.81 -11.84
N ARG A 192 1.43 -17.33 -10.76
CA ARG A 192 1.00 -18.72 -10.71
C ARG A 192 -0.31 -18.80 -9.97
N THR A 193 -1.35 -19.26 -10.66
CA THR A 193 -2.58 -19.74 -10.04
C THR A 193 -2.26 -20.97 -9.22
N GLU A 194 -2.50 -20.92 -7.91
CA GLU A 194 -2.19 -22.00 -7.00
C GLU A 194 -3.40 -22.86 -6.69
N ALA A 195 -4.59 -22.27 -6.64
CA ALA A 195 -5.84 -22.99 -6.57
C ALA A 195 -6.97 -22.28 -7.31
N ARG A 196 -7.89 -23.07 -7.85
CA ARG A 196 -9.13 -22.59 -8.47
C ARG A 196 -10.30 -23.52 -8.16
N LEU A 197 -11.48 -22.94 -8.07
CA LEU A 197 -12.72 -23.68 -7.87
C LEU A 197 -13.21 -24.25 -9.21
N GLU A 198 -13.50 -25.54 -9.23
CA GLU A 198 -14.24 -26.19 -10.30
C GLU A 198 -15.50 -26.87 -9.75
N ARG A 199 -16.55 -26.90 -10.58
CA ARG A 199 -17.77 -27.65 -10.30
C ARG A 199 -17.95 -28.69 -11.39
N SER A 200 -18.00 -29.96 -10.99
CA SER A 200 -18.23 -31.09 -11.90
C SER A 200 -19.24 -32.04 -11.26
N GLY A 201 -20.29 -32.39 -12.01
CA GLY A 201 -21.29 -33.38 -11.55
C GLY A 201 -21.97 -33.06 -10.22
N GLY A 202 -22.11 -31.78 -9.85
CA GLY A 202 -22.69 -31.34 -8.57
C GLY A 202 -21.72 -31.32 -7.38
N ALA A 203 -20.51 -31.85 -7.54
CA ALA A 203 -19.43 -31.73 -6.57
C ALA A 203 -18.65 -30.42 -6.79
N THR A 204 -18.23 -29.80 -5.69
CA THR A 204 -17.36 -28.62 -5.70
C THR A 204 -15.95 -29.05 -5.29
N GLU A 205 -14.98 -28.82 -6.18
CA GLU A 205 -13.60 -29.23 -6.01
C GLU A 205 -12.66 -28.03 -6.09
N LEU A 206 -11.60 -28.08 -5.30
CA LEU A 206 -10.47 -27.17 -5.42
C LEU A 206 -9.38 -27.85 -6.24
N VAL A 207 -9.01 -27.25 -7.36
CA VAL A 207 -7.95 -27.75 -8.25
C VAL A 207 -6.68 -26.97 -7.99
N ALA A 208 -5.64 -27.66 -7.53
CA ALA A 208 -4.32 -27.10 -7.28
C ALA A 208 -3.54 -26.89 -8.60
N ALA A 209 -2.44 -26.12 -8.53
CA ALA A 209 -1.60 -25.80 -9.69
C ALA A 209 -0.99 -27.02 -10.41
N ASP A 210 -0.79 -28.14 -9.70
CA ASP A 210 -0.30 -29.40 -10.25
C ASP A 210 -1.42 -30.28 -10.83
N GLY A 211 -2.67 -29.78 -10.82
CA GLY A 211 -3.86 -30.51 -11.27
C GLY A 211 -4.50 -31.39 -10.20
N LYS A 212 -3.92 -31.50 -9.00
CA LYS A 212 -4.50 -32.27 -7.90
C LYS A 212 -5.84 -31.67 -7.47
N ARG A 213 -6.83 -32.53 -7.29
CA ARG A 213 -8.19 -32.14 -6.87
C ARG A 213 -8.38 -32.44 -5.39
N LEU A 214 -8.96 -31.48 -4.67
CA LEU A 214 -9.36 -31.62 -3.28
C LEU A 214 -10.88 -31.43 -3.19
N ALA A 215 -11.57 -32.46 -2.71
CA ALA A 215 -13.01 -32.41 -2.48
C ALA A 215 -13.34 -31.45 -1.33
N GLY A 216 -14.34 -30.60 -1.52
CA GLY A 216 -14.81 -29.72 -0.48
C GLY A 216 -15.85 -30.38 0.42
N THR A 217 -15.79 -30.08 1.71
CA THR A 217 -16.83 -30.46 2.68
C THR A 217 -17.89 -29.38 2.72
N VAL A 218 -19.14 -29.75 2.47
CA VAL A 218 -20.28 -28.81 2.54
C VAL A 218 -20.61 -28.55 4.00
N ALA A 219 -20.52 -27.30 4.44
CA ALA A 219 -21.00 -26.89 5.77
C ALA A 219 -22.54 -26.98 5.81
N GLN A 220 -23.16 -27.04 7.00
CA GLN A 220 -24.63 -27.16 7.10
C GLN A 220 -25.35 -26.07 6.28
N GLY A 221 -25.97 -26.49 5.16
CA GLY A 221 -26.57 -25.60 4.16
C GLY A 221 -25.88 -25.71 2.79
N ARG A 222 -26.66 -25.94 1.73
CA ARG A 222 -26.13 -26.10 0.37
C ARG A 222 -25.46 -24.78 -0.07
N GLU A 223 -24.19 -24.84 -0.52
CA GLU A 223 -23.32 -23.80 -1.14
C GLU A 223 -22.09 -23.33 -0.34
N ALA A 224 -22.06 -23.46 0.99
CA ALA A 224 -20.83 -23.17 1.74
C ALA A 224 -19.89 -24.38 1.73
N VAL A 225 -18.63 -24.18 1.37
CA VAL A 225 -17.67 -25.27 1.14
C VAL A 225 -16.35 -24.97 1.84
N THR A 226 -15.84 -25.95 2.60
CA THR A 226 -14.55 -25.89 3.28
C THR A 226 -13.60 -26.92 2.72
N PHE A 227 -12.38 -26.50 2.43
CA PHE A 227 -11.28 -27.33 1.98
C PHE A 227 -10.21 -27.39 3.06
N GLU A 228 -9.92 -28.59 3.57
CA GLU A 228 -8.94 -28.81 4.62
C GLU A 228 -7.55 -29.04 4.03
N ARG A 229 -6.55 -28.30 4.55
CA ARG A 229 -5.13 -28.39 4.20
C ARG A 229 -4.84 -28.38 2.69
N PRO A 230 -5.39 -27.42 1.91
CA PRO A 230 -5.04 -27.31 0.50
C PRO A 230 -3.54 -27.04 0.32
N SER A 231 -2.82 -27.97 -0.30
CA SER A 231 -1.37 -27.91 -0.48
C SER A 231 -0.98 -26.92 -1.58
N GLY A 232 0.15 -26.23 -1.40
CA GLY A 232 0.72 -25.37 -2.44
C GLY A 232 0.12 -23.98 -2.53
N LEU A 233 -0.67 -23.55 -1.54
CA LEU A 233 -1.20 -22.19 -1.42
C LEU A 233 -0.31 -21.29 -0.57
N ASP A 234 0.10 -20.15 -1.13
CA ASP A 234 0.70 -19.01 -0.43
C ASP A 234 -0.40 -18.06 0.02
N PHE A 235 -0.75 -18.15 1.30
CA PHE A 235 -1.73 -17.32 1.99
C PHE A 235 -1.09 -16.15 2.75
N GLY A 236 0.13 -15.69 2.42
CA GLY A 236 0.56 -14.37 2.90
C GLY A 236 2.03 -14.08 3.08
N THR A 237 2.93 -14.95 2.65
CA THR A 237 4.37 -14.65 2.75
C THR A 237 4.79 -13.63 1.70
N ASN A 238 4.39 -13.82 0.44
CA ASN A 238 4.77 -12.97 -0.67
C ASN A 238 3.59 -12.15 -1.24
N VAL A 239 3.78 -11.57 -2.43
CA VAL A 239 2.67 -11.01 -3.19
C VAL A 239 1.72 -12.14 -3.57
N PHE A 240 0.45 -12.04 -3.17
CA PHE A 240 -0.58 -12.99 -3.57
C PHE A 240 -1.86 -12.29 -3.98
N PHE A 241 -2.70 -13.01 -4.73
CA PHE A 241 -4.01 -12.55 -5.15
C PHE A 241 -5.10 -13.53 -4.74
N VAL A 242 -6.30 -12.99 -4.56
CA VAL A 242 -7.55 -13.72 -4.38
C VAL A 242 -8.57 -13.10 -5.31
N LYS A 243 -9.07 -13.89 -6.25
CA LYS A 243 -10.04 -13.50 -7.25
C LYS A 243 -11.29 -14.34 -7.07
N MET A 244 -12.45 -13.72 -7.13
CA MET A 244 -13.71 -14.44 -7.15
C MET A 244 -14.78 -13.69 -7.92
N THR A 245 -15.76 -14.43 -8.42
CA THR A 245 -17.06 -13.87 -8.81
C THR A 245 -18.03 -14.25 -7.72
N MET A 246 -18.78 -13.30 -7.19
CA MET A 246 -19.82 -13.59 -6.19
C MET A 246 -21.10 -12.82 -6.50
N THR A 247 -22.21 -13.33 -5.98
CA THR A 247 -23.53 -12.67 -6.02
C THR A 247 -24.01 -12.51 -4.59
N VAL A 248 -24.56 -11.34 -4.25
CA VAL A 248 -25.18 -11.05 -2.95
C VAL A 248 -26.67 -10.89 -3.20
N ASP A 249 -27.50 -11.80 -2.71
CA ASP A 249 -28.91 -11.89 -3.08
C ASP A 249 -29.80 -10.86 -2.35
N GLY A 250 -29.37 -10.39 -1.19
CA GLY A 250 -30.15 -9.46 -0.38
C GLY A 250 -29.32 -8.68 0.62
N PRO A 251 -29.91 -7.65 1.26
CA PRO A 251 -29.23 -6.82 2.23
C PRO A 251 -28.71 -7.66 3.41
N THR A 252 -27.59 -7.21 3.98
CA THR A 252 -26.86 -7.89 5.05
C THR A 252 -27.05 -7.10 6.34
N LYS A 253 -27.39 -7.79 7.44
CA LYS A 253 -27.49 -7.15 8.77
C LYS A 253 -26.20 -7.28 9.58
N ASP A 254 -25.44 -8.32 9.28
CA ASP A 254 -24.16 -8.65 9.89
C ASP A 254 -23.07 -8.74 8.82
N VAL A 255 -21.82 -8.81 9.26
CA VAL A 255 -20.69 -9.13 8.38
C VAL A 255 -20.86 -10.54 7.81
N GLN A 256 -20.86 -10.66 6.48
CA GLN A 256 -21.10 -11.90 5.75
C GLN A 256 -19.85 -12.40 5.01
N MET A 257 -19.42 -13.62 5.30
CA MET A 257 -18.16 -14.18 4.81
C MET A 257 -18.30 -14.78 3.42
N ALA A 258 -17.54 -14.24 2.45
CA ALA A 258 -17.49 -14.76 1.08
C ALA A 258 -16.35 -15.76 0.90
N ALA A 259 -15.14 -15.44 1.37
CA ALA A 259 -14.03 -16.39 1.35
C ALA A 259 -13.03 -16.09 2.45
N ILE A 260 -12.34 -17.12 2.92
CA ILE A 260 -11.32 -16.97 3.96
C ILE A 260 -10.28 -18.08 3.84
N GLY A 261 -9.01 -17.69 3.84
CA GLY A 261 -7.86 -18.59 3.84
C GLY A 261 -7.04 -18.42 5.12
N ARG A 262 -6.62 -19.54 5.72
CA ARG A 262 -5.95 -19.57 7.03
C ARG A 262 -4.76 -20.52 7.11
N TYR A 263 -3.82 -20.20 8.01
CA TYR A 263 -2.74 -21.08 8.45
C TYR A 263 -2.94 -21.48 9.93
N ALA A 264 -2.61 -22.73 10.29
CA ALA A 264 -2.61 -23.16 11.71
C ALA A 264 -1.40 -22.65 12.50
N GLU A 265 -0.27 -22.34 11.84
CA GLU A 265 1.01 -22.06 12.50
C GLU A 265 1.46 -20.60 12.36
N HIS A 266 0.68 -19.76 11.68
CA HIS A 266 1.08 -18.37 11.42
C HIS A 266 -0.10 -17.43 11.65
N ALA A 267 0.18 -16.24 12.18
CA ALA A 267 -0.82 -15.18 12.30
C ALA A 267 -1.38 -14.74 10.92
N LEU A 268 -0.66 -15.02 9.83
CA LEU A 268 -0.99 -14.55 8.49
C LEU A 268 -2.21 -15.27 7.94
N GLY A 269 -3.16 -14.50 7.40
CA GLY A 269 -4.38 -14.99 6.79
C GLY A 269 -5.05 -13.85 6.04
N TRP A 270 -6.09 -14.19 5.28
CA TRP A 270 -6.86 -13.21 4.54
C TRP A 270 -8.32 -13.60 4.47
N GLN A 271 -9.17 -12.59 4.27
CA GLN A 271 -10.61 -12.77 4.16
C GLN A 271 -11.21 -11.79 3.18
N MET A 272 -12.30 -12.21 2.56
CA MET A 272 -13.17 -11.40 1.73
C MET A 272 -14.60 -11.51 2.24
N TYR A 273 -15.26 -10.39 2.45
CA TYR A 273 -16.58 -10.34 3.07
C TYR A 273 -17.39 -9.12 2.65
N VAL A 274 -18.67 -9.15 2.97
CA VAL A 274 -19.62 -8.05 2.75
C VAL A 274 -20.06 -7.51 4.12
N ASP A 275 -19.90 -6.21 4.35
CA ASP A 275 -20.35 -5.54 5.58
C ASP A 275 -21.85 -5.21 5.55
N PRO A 276 -22.48 -4.78 6.67
CA PRO A 276 -23.89 -4.38 6.69
C PRO A 276 -24.23 -3.18 5.78
N GLY A 277 -23.23 -2.40 5.37
CA GLY A 277 -23.35 -1.35 4.36
C GLY A 277 -23.31 -1.87 2.93
N GLN A 278 -23.39 -3.19 2.74
CA GLN A 278 -23.28 -3.90 1.46
C GLN A 278 -21.95 -3.62 0.74
N ARG A 279 -20.87 -3.34 1.48
CA ARG A 279 -19.56 -3.09 0.87
C ARG A 279 -18.68 -4.30 0.98
N ILE A 280 -17.94 -4.55 -0.09
CA ILE A 280 -16.99 -5.66 -0.17
C ILE A 280 -15.69 -5.21 0.49
N TRP A 281 -15.16 -6.07 1.34
CA TRP A 281 -13.87 -5.92 1.96
C TRP A 281 -12.94 -7.04 1.54
N PHE A 282 -11.67 -6.70 1.34
CA PHE A 282 -10.58 -7.65 1.31
C PHE A 282 -9.57 -7.25 2.38
N ASN A 283 -9.35 -8.15 3.34
CA ASN A 283 -8.44 -7.96 4.45
C ASN A 283 -7.36 -9.05 4.41
N ALA A 284 -6.16 -8.69 4.84
CA ALA A 284 -5.04 -9.60 5.03
C ALA A 284 -4.22 -9.18 6.25
N ARG A 285 -3.13 -9.91 6.50
CA ARG A 285 -2.07 -9.47 7.42
C ARG A 285 -0.84 -8.97 6.68
N ASN A 286 -0.21 -7.95 7.24
CA ASN A 286 1.13 -7.51 6.82
C ASN A 286 2.21 -8.47 7.37
N PRO A 287 3.49 -8.36 6.93
CA PRO A 287 4.57 -9.23 7.45
C PRO A 287 4.77 -9.19 8.97
N GLN A 288 4.35 -8.11 9.64
CA GLN A 288 4.44 -7.92 11.09
C GLN A 288 3.24 -8.51 11.83
N GLY A 289 2.23 -9.01 11.11
CA GLY A 289 1.02 -9.57 11.69
C GLY A 289 -0.07 -8.55 12.01
N ASP A 290 -0.01 -7.30 11.56
CA ASP A 290 -1.13 -6.35 11.72
C ASP A 290 -2.19 -6.53 10.63
N PHE A 291 -3.43 -6.17 10.95
CA PHE A 291 -4.55 -6.18 10.00
C PHE A 291 -4.48 -5.01 9.03
N VAL A 292 -4.64 -5.33 7.75
CA VAL A 292 -4.63 -4.38 6.63
C VAL A 292 -5.77 -4.74 5.68
N GLY A 293 -6.39 -3.74 5.05
CA GLY A 293 -7.57 -4.00 4.23
C GLY A 293 -7.98 -2.87 3.30
N ALA A 294 -8.81 -3.23 2.34
CA ALA A 294 -9.41 -2.33 1.37
C ALA A 294 -10.91 -2.61 1.27
N ARG A 295 -11.70 -1.56 1.08
CA ARG A 295 -13.16 -1.62 0.98
C ARG A 295 -13.63 -1.06 -0.37
N SER A 296 -14.72 -1.61 -0.91
CA SER A 296 -15.36 -1.07 -2.10
C SER A 296 -15.86 0.37 -1.90
N ASP A 297 -15.68 1.20 -2.91
CA ASP A 297 -16.04 2.62 -2.91
C ASP A 297 -17.56 2.83 -2.97
N ALA A 298 -18.29 1.85 -3.49
CA ALA A 298 -19.75 1.78 -3.50
C ALA A 298 -20.25 0.44 -2.91
N PRO A 299 -21.49 0.40 -2.41
CA PRO A 299 -22.19 -0.86 -2.12
C PRO A 299 -22.26 -1.75 -3.37
N VAL A 300 -22.23 -3.06 -3.17
CA VAL A 300 -22.43 -4.06 -4.23
C VAL A 300 -23.89 -4.06 -4.69
N ALA A 301 -24.12 -4.25 -5.98
CA ALA A 301 -25.47 -4.42 -6.52
C ALA A 301 -26.02 -5.81 -6.16
N LEU A 302 -27.19 -5.83 -5.52
CA LEU A 302 -27.84 -7.08 -5.13
C LEU A 302 -28.32 -7.89 -6.35
N GLY A 303 -28.27 -9.21 -6.25
CA GLY A 303 -28.72 -10.17 -7.26
C GLY A 303 -27.91 -10.21 -8.55
N ARG A 304 -26.77 -9.49 -8.61
CA ARG A 304 -25.90 -9.46 -9.78
C ARG A 304 -24.51 -10.02 -9.44
N PRO A 305 -23.90 -10.82 -10.35
CA PRO A 305 -22.51 -11.21 -10.22
C PRO A 305 -21.59 -9.99 -10.20
N VAL A 306 -20.65 -9.99 -9.26
CA VAL A 306 -19.59 -9.00 -9.14
C VAL A 306 -18.23 -9.69 -9.18
N ASN A 307 -17.33 -9.16 -10.01
CA ASN A 307 -15.95 -9.65 -10.06
C ASN A 307 -15.14 -8.91 -9.02
N VAL A 308 -14.46 -9.66 -8.15
CA VAL A 308 -13.64 -9.10 -7.09
C VAL A 308 -12.25 -9.67 -7.15
N LEU A 309 -11.26 -8.79 -7.04
CA LEU A 309 -9.85 -9.15 -6.98
C LEU A 309 -9.18 -8.41 -5.83
N GLY A 310 -8.78 -9.17 -4.81
CA GLY A 310 -7.89 -8.75 -3.75
C GLY A 310 -6.44 -9.06 -4.10
N ILE A 311 -5.53 -8.12 -3.87
CA ILE A 311 -4.08 -8.35 -3.96
C ILE A 311 -3.44 -7.87 -2.66
N ARG A 312 -2.64 -8.71 -2.04
CA ARG A 312 -1.76 -8.32 -0.94
C ARG A 312 -0.34 -8.27 -1.47
N GLU A 313 0.30 -7.12 -1.33
CA GLU A 313 1.68 -6.89 -1.74
C GLU A 313 2.66 -7.31 -0.66
N GLU A 314 3.93 -7.50 -1.01
CA GLU A 314 5.01 -7.92 -0.09
C GLU A 314 5.07 -7.06 1.19
N GLY A 315 4.87 -5.75 1.04
CA GLY A 315 4.84 -4.82 2.17
C GLY A 315 3.57 -4.86 3.03
N GLY A 316 2.59 -5.70 2.70
CA GLY A 316 1.29 -5.75 3.36
C GLY A 316 0.32 -4.64 2.91
N ILE A 317 0.58 -3.93 1.81
CA ILE A 317 -0.47 -3.11 1.18
C ILE A 317 -1.50 -4.05 0.58
N VAL A 318 -2.77 -3.71 0.79
CA VAL A 318 -3.89 -4.40 0.16
C VAL A 318 -4.48 -3.53 -0.95
N ARG A 319 -4.73 -4.13 -2.11
CA ARG A 319 -5.51 -3.56 -3.20
C ARG A 319 -6.77 -4.38 -3.39
N LEU A 320 -7.88 -3.69 -3.64
CA LEU A 320 -9.15 -4.29 -4.00
C LEU A 320 -9.58 -3.73 -5.34
N TYR A 321 -9.94 -4.62 -6.25
CA TYR A 321 -10.59 -4.28 -7.51
C TYR A 321 -12.00 -4.86 -7.50
N VAL A 322 -12.97 -4.06 -7.94
CA VAL A 322 -14.37 -4.48 -8.13
C VAL A 322 -14.72 -4.16 -9.57
N ASP A 323 -15.12 -5.18 -10.33
CA ASP A 323 -15.36 -5.13 -11.78
C ASP A 323 -14.23 -4.43 -12.54
N GLY A 324 -12.98 -4.81 -12.21
CA GLY A 324 -11.77 -4.29 -12.82
C GLY A 324 -11.34 -2.88 -12.36
N LYS A 325 -12.15 -2.20 -11.56
CA LYS A 325 -11.84 -0.84 -11.06
C LYS A 325 -11.13 -0.92 -9.72
N LEU A 326 -9.97 -0.27 -9.60
CA LEU A 326 -9.26 -0.14 -8.32
C LEU A 326 -10.09 0.68 -7.34
N GLN A 327 -10.39 0.08 -6.18
CA GLN A 327 -11.09 0.73 -5.09
C GLN A 327 -10.13 1.60 -4.30
N ARG A 328 -10.62 2.74 -3.81
CA ARG A 328 -9.79 3.79 -3.21
C ARG A 328 -9.73 3.68 -1.69
N ARG A 329 -10.82 3.27 -1.02
CA ARG A 329 -10.88 3.21 0.45
C ARG A 329 -9.96 2.12 1.03
N ARG A 330 -9.25 2.46 2.11
CA ARG A 330 -8.34 1.58 2.88
C ARG A 330 -8.70 1.63 4.38
N GLY A 331 -8.43 0.56 5.11
CA GLY A 331 -8.70 0.48 6.55
C GLY A 331 -8.51 -0.93 7.11
N ALA A 332 -8.71 -1.11 8.42
CA ALA A 332 -8.51 -2.40 9.08
C ALA A 332 -9.70 -3.39 8.93
N GLY A 333 -10.89 -2.91 8.55
CA GLY A 333 -12.10 -3.73 8.43
C GLY A 333 -12.46 -4.50 9.71
N ALA A 334 -13.31 -5.52 9.59
CA ALA A 334 -13.66 -6.41 10.71
C ALA A 334 -12.45 -7.27 11.11
N THR A 335 -11.99 -7.08 12.35
CA THR A 335 -10.98 -7.92 13.01
C THR A 335 -11.66 -9.18 13.52
N MET A 336 -11.44 -10.31 12.85
CA MET A 336 -11.89 -11.61 13.35
C MET A 336 -10.67 -12.43 13.80
N ALA A 337 -10.75 -13.00 15.00
CA ALA A 337 -9.69 -13.82 15.57
C ALA A 337 -9.44 -15.06 14.69
N TYR A 338 -8.18 -15.24 14.29
CA TYR A 338 -7.74 -16.44 13.60
C TYR A 338 -7.39 -17.49 14.66
N GLY A 339 -8.32 -18.40 14.96
CA GLY A 339 -8.02 -19.67 15.62
C GLY A 339 -7.28 -20.64 14.67
N PRO A 340 -6.67 -21.72 15.18
CA PRO A 340 -5.85 -22.63 14.39
C PRO A 340 -6.72 -23.39 13.38
N ALA A 341 -6.62 -23.05 12.10
CA ALA A 341 -7.23 -23.82 11.01
C ALA A 341 -6.41 -23.68 9.73
N LEU A 342 -6.21 -24.81 9.04
CA LEU A 342 -5.49 -24.95 7.78
C LEU A 342 -6.47 -24.99 6.60
N SER A 343 -7.53 -24.19 6.63
CA SER A 343 -8.64 -24.35 5.69
C SER A 343 -8.87 -23.14 4.81
N LEU A 344 -9.38 -23.41 3.61
CA LEU A 344 -10.01 -22.43 2.74
C LEU A 344 -11.52 -22.65 2.85
N SER A 345 -12.26 -21.64 3.29
CA SER A 345 -13.73 -21.70 3.33
C SER A 345 -14.32 -20.69 2.36
N LEU A 346 -15.32 -21.10 1.58
CA LEU A 346 -16.07 -20.28 0.65
C LEU A 346 -17.54 -20.21 1.09
N GLY A 347 -18.11 -19.02 1.10
CA GLY A 347 -19.50 -18.74 1.46
C GLY A 347 -19.82 -18.77 2.96
N GLN A 348 -18.89 -19.21 3.82
CA GLN A 348 -19.07 -19.24 5.28
C GLN A 348 -17.73 -19.24 6.02
N TRP A 349 -17.73 -18.72 7.24
CA TRP A 349 -16.65 -18.93 8.21
C TRP A 349 -17.16 -19.78 9.39
N PRO A 350 -16.53 -20.93 9.72
CA PRO A 350 -16.98 -21.78 10.83
C PRO A 350 -16.84 -21.19 12.24
N GLY A 351 -16.02 -20.16 12.45
CA GLY A 351 -15.69 -19.62 13.77
C GLY A 351 -16.09 -18.14 14.00
N GLY A 352 -17.14 -17.65 13.34
CA GLY A 352 -17.65 -16.26 13.47
C GLY A 352 -18.21 -15.64 12.17
N GLY A 353 -18.92 -14.52 12.24
CA GLY A 353 -19.54 -13.88 11.06
C GLY A 353 -20.69 -14.69 10.44
N ALA A 354 -21.59 -14.02 9.74
CA ALA A 354 -22.71 -14.66 9.07
C ALA A 354 -22.26 -15.31 7.74
N ARG A 355 -23.01 -16.32 7.29
CA ARG A 355 -22.88 -16.88 5.94
C ARG A 355 -23.15 -15.79 4.89
N LEU A 356 -22.49 -15.86 3.74
CA LEU A 356 -22.88 -15.06 2.57
C LEU A 356 -24.35 -15.32 2.21
N ASN A 357 -25.15 -14.27 2.19
CA ASN A 357 -26.49 -14.27 1.62
C ASN A 357 -26.36 -14.17 0.10
N GLY A 358 -26.06 -15.30 -0.52
CA GLY A 358 -25.72 -15.41 -1.92
C GLY A 358 -24.67 -16.49 -2.14
N ARG A 359 -23.94 -16.39 -3.25
CA ARG A 359 -23.05 -17.47 -3.71
C ARG A 359 -21.71 -16.95 -4.23
N VAL A 360 -20.67 -17.75 -4.02
CA VAL A 360 -19.38 -17.59 -4.70
C VAL A 360 -19.45 -18.39 -5.99
N GLU A 361 -19.50 -17.75 -7.15
CA GLU A 361 -19.66 -18.38 -8.46
C GLU A 361 -18.35 -18.94 -9.00
N SER A 362 -17.25 -18.21 -8.82
CA SER A 362 -15.91 -18.66 -9.16
C SER A 362 -14.91 -18.20 -8.11
N PHE A 363 -13.81 -18.93 -7.96
CA PHE A 363 -12.75 -18.59 -7.03
C PHE A 363 -11.39 -19.02 -7.60
N GLU A 364 -10.38 -18.18 -7.41
CA GLU A 364 -9.01 -18.41 -7.78
C GLU A 364 -8.08 -17.68 -6.80
N CYS A 365 -6.98 -18.31 -6.39
CA CYS A 365 -5.92 -17.62 -5.66
C CYS A 365 -4.55 -18.12 -6.09
N GLY A 366 -3.53 -17.30 -5.86
CA GLY A 366 -2.16 -17.64 -6.22
C GLY A 366 -1.16 -16.51 -6.00
N ARG A 367 0.06 -16.70 -6.49
CA ARG A 367 1.18 -15.76 -6.32
C ARG A 367 1.27 -14.74 -7.44
N GLY A 368 1.78 -13.56 -7.09
CA GLY A 368 2.07 -12.47 -8.01
C GLY A 368 0.84 -11.66 -8.41
N TYR A 369 0.91 -11.07 -9.60
CA TYR A 369 -0.13 -10.21 -10.16
C TYR A 369 -0.82 -10.93 -11.32
N PRO A 370 -2.14 -11.14 -11.28
CA PRO A 370 -2.89 -11.64 -12.42
C PRO A 370 -2.64 -10.80 -13.69
N ALA A 371 -2.79 -11.43 -14.86
CA ALA A 371 -2.63 -10.75 -16.14
C ALA A 371 -3.56 -9.52 -16.25
N GLY A 372 -3.06 -8.42 -16.83
CA GLY A 372 -3.81 -7.19 -17.02
C GLY A 372 -3.97 -6.31 -15.77
N VAL A 373 -3.41 -6.71 -14.62
CA VAL A 373 -3.46 -5.90 -13.39
C VAL A 373 -2.19 -5.06 -13.26
N PRO A 374 -2.29 -3.72 -13.13
CA PRO A 374 -1.13 -2.87 -12.94
C PRO A 374 -0.33 -3.28 -11.70
N ARG A 375 0.97 -3.50 -11.89
CA ARG A 375 1.92 -3.72 -10.78
C ARG A 375 2.23 -2.39 -10.12
N GLN A 376 2.56 -2.41 -8.83
CA GLN A 376 3.16 -1.21 -8.25
C GLN A 376 4.47 -0.94 -8.98
N VAL A 377 4.67 0.31 -9.39
CA VAL A 377 5.95 0.71 -9.93
C VAL A 377 6.98 0.61 -8.80
N THR A 378 8.08 -0.09 -9.03
CA THR A 378 9.17 -0.17 -8.06
C THR A 378 10.05 1.06 -8.17
N ARG A 379 10.88 1.30 -7.13
CA ARG A 379 11.92 2.34 -7.18
C ARG A 379 12.83 2.16 -8.40
N GLU A 380 13.23 0.93 -8.69
CA GLU A 380 14.08 0.58 -9.84
C GLU A 380 13.40 0.90 -11.16
N GLN A 381 12.08 0.68 -11.27
CA GLN A 381 11.33 1.04 -12.47
C GLN A 381 11.13 2.56 -12.62
N LEU A 382 11.00 3.28 -11.49
CA LEU A 382 10.89 4.75 -11.49
C LEU A 382 12.21 5.42 -11.90
N PHE A 383 13.31 4.99 -11.29
CA PHE A 383 14.62 5.68 -11.36
C PHE A 383 15.66 4.97 -12.21
N GLY A 384 15.38 3.76 -12.69
CA GLY A 384 16.21 3.04 -13.64
C GLY A 384 16.27 3.75 -14.98
N GLU A 385 17.36 3.52 -15.72
CA GLU A 385 17.49 3.98 -17.09
C GLU A 385 16.56 3.13 -17.97
N VAL A 386 15.78 3.82 -18.81
CA VAL A 386 15.10 3.15 -19.92
C VAL A 386 16.22 2.80 -20.89
N GLU A 387 16.55 1.51 -21.00
CA GLU A 387 17.40 1.03 -22.10
C GLU A 387 16.77 1.35 -23.46
#